data_AF-A0A3S1SID6-F1
#
_entry.id   AF-A0A3S1SID6-F1
#
_cell.length_a   1.000
_cell.length_b   1.000
_cell.length_c   1.000
_cell.angle_alpha   90.00
_cell.angle_beta   90.00
_cell.angle_gamma   90.00
#
_symmetry.space_group_name_H-M   'P 1'
#
loop_
_entity.id
_entity.type
_entity.pdbx_description
1 polymer ?
#
loop_
_entity_poly.entity_id
_entity_poly.type
_entity_poly.pdbx_seq_one_letter_code
_entity_poly.pdbx_strand_id
1 'polypeptide(L)'
;MRIEFYGLHFDLPSDWADRTDNVPEGVPTLALPSGVGAFQFTIARYAGGKHPRVSIVALRSMLAEFCRKQPRAFDDPVTNMGKVFSVGCVSHDLSETLGVWYLSNGSDVVLATYLGLSFDHPEVASELAEVRQSIATMDF
;
A
#
# COMPACT_ATOMS: atom_id res chain seq x y z
N MET A 1 16.68 -1.25 4.28
CA MET A 1 17.41 -0.05 3.80
C MET A 1 16.42 1.08 3.65
N ARG A 2 16.71 2.30 4.11
CA ARG A 2 15.82 3.45 3.88
C ARG A 2 15.96 3.92 2.42
N ILE A 3 14.85 4.11 1.72
CA ILE A 3 14.84 4.57 0.32
C ILE A 3 13.95 5.80 0.12
N GLU A 4 14.14 6.50 -0.99
CA GLU A 4 13.20 7.48 -1.54
C GLU A 4 12.60 6.89 -2.82
N PHE A 5 11.26 6.85 -2.91
CA PHE A 5 10.53 6.30 -4.04
C PHE A 5 9.33 7.18 -4.38
N TYR A 6 9.41 7.91 -5.50
CA TYR A 6 8.36 8.87 -5.91
C TYR A 6 7.97 9.88 -4.81
N GLY A 7 8.96 10.32 -4.01
CA GLY A 7 8.84 11.21 -2.86
C GLY A 7 8.19 10.61 -1.61
N LEU A 8 8.06 9.28 -1.57
CA LEU A 8 7.81 8.51 -0.36
C LEU A 8 9.15 8.08 0.24
N HIS A 9 9.25 8.05 1.57
CA HIS A 9 10.42 7.52 2.25
C HIS A 9 10.01 6.39 3.17
N PHE A 10 10.67 5.23 3.08
CA PHE A 10 10.37 4.06 3.92
C PHE A 10 11.54 3.09 3.98
N ASP A 11 11.51 2.19 4.97
CA ASP A 11 12.47 1.09 5.06
C ASP A 11 12.01 -0.06 4.19
N LEU A 12 12.83 -0.42 3.21
CA LEU A 12 12.65 -1.56 2.33
C LEU A 12 13.47 -2.76 2.85
N PRO A 13 12.83 -3.85 3.33
CA PRO A 13 13.54 -4.92 4.04
C PRO A 13 14.45 -5.77 3.15
N SER A 14 13.99 -6.09 1.94
CA SER A 14 14.66 -6.99 0.99
C SER A 14 15.01 -6.27 -0.33
N ASP A 15 15.44 -7.02 -1.34
CA ASP A 15 15.90 -6.55 -2.65
C ASP A 15 14.76 -6.20 -3.62
N TRP A 16 13.67 -5.60 -3.10
CA TRP A 16 12.57 -5.10 -3.93
C TRP A 16 13.13 -4.10 -4.94
N ALA A 17 12.87 -4.35 -6.21
CA ALA A 17 13.38 -3.55 -7.31
C ALA A 17 12.25 -2.69 -7.89
N ASP A 18 12.60 -1.49 -8.34
CA ASP A 18 11.71 -0.66 -9.15
C ASP A 18 11.38 -1.36 -10.48
N ARG A 19 10.09 -1.56 -10.71
CA ARG A 19 9.51 -2.16 -11.92
C ARG A 19 8.55 -1.21 -12.61
N THR A 20 8.56 0.08 -12.28
CA THR A 20 7.62 1.06 -12.81
C THR A 20 7.61 1.09 -14.34
N ASP A 21 8.77 1.01 -14.97
CA ASP A 21 8.90 0.97 -16.44
C ASP A 21 8.37 -0.32 -17.08
N ASN A 22 8.11 -1.36 -16.29
CA ASN A 22 7.61 -2.66 -16.75
C ASN A 22 6.10 -2.81 -16.57
N VAL A 23 5.43 -1.80 -16.00
CA VAL A 23 3.98 -1.82 -15.75
C VAL A 23 3.30 -0.81 -16.68
N PRO A 24 2.13 -1.16 -17.27
CA PRO A 24 1.34 -0.21 -18.02
C PRO A 24 1.07 1.07 -17.21
N GLU A 25 1.03 2.21 -17.89
CA GLU A 25 0.73 3.52 -17.29
C GLU A 25 1.81 4.08 -16.34
N GLY A 26 2.93 3.37 -16.14
CA GLY A 26 4.04 3.87 -15.32
C GLY A 26 3.65 4.07 -13.86
N VAL A 27 2.74 3.24 -13.35
CA VAL A 27 2.35 3.26 -11.93
C VAL A 27 3.56 2.86 -11.08
N PRO A 28 3.99 3.68 -10.11
CA PRO A 28 5.09 3.37 -9.22
C PRO A 28 4.94 1.96 -8.64
N THR A 29 5.85 1.06 -8.99
CA THR A 29 5.74 -0.37 -8.67
C THR A 29 7.08 -0.93 -8.22
N LEU A 30 7.07 -1.62 -7.08
CA LEU A 30 8.16 -2.43 -6.58
C LEU A 30 7.80 -3.91 -6.70
N ALA A 31 8.76 -4.76 -7.05
CA ALA A 31 8.61 -6.21 -6.95
C ALA A 31 9.96 -6.88 -6.65
N LEU A 32 9.93 -7.98 -5.92
CA LEU A 32 11.11 -8.82 -5.75
C LEU A 32 11.47 -9.48 -7.10
N PRO A 33 12.77 -9.63 -7.45
CA PRO A 33 13.19 -10.28 -8.69
C PRO A 33 12.65 -11.71 -8.87
N SER A 34 12.49 -12.44 -7.77
CA SER A 34 11.91 -13.79 -7.72
C SER A 34 10.59 -13.82 -6.96
N GLY A 35 9.92 -12.68 -6.78
CA GLY A 35 8.70 -12.57 -6.01
C GLY A 35 7.46 -13.05 -6.74
N VAL A 36 6.39 -13.14 -5.97
CA VAL A 36 5.05 -13.57 -6.41
C VAL A 36 4.02 -12.45 -6.34
N GLY A 37 4.44 -11.24 -5.99
CA GLY A 37 3.59 -10.07 -5.98
C GLY A 37 4.28 -8.77 -6.40
N ALA A 38 3.45 -7.75 -6.51
CA ALA A 38 3.84 -6.39 -6.85
C ALA A 38 3.27 -5.43 -5.80
N PHE A 39 4.11 -4.50 -5.34
CA PHE A 39 3.77 -3.44 -4.41
C PHE A 39 3.69 -2.11 -5.14
N GLN A 40 2.48 -1.60 -5.34
CA GLN A 40 2.18 -0.46 -6.20
C GLN A 40 1.67 0.74 -5.40
N PHE A 41 1.90 1.95 -5.92
CA PHE A 41 1.54 3.19 -5.25
C PHE A 41 0.83 4.16 -6.18
N THR A 42 -0.29 4.70 -5.70
CA THR A 42 -0.96 5.86 -6.29
C THR A 42 -0.86 7.01 -5.29
N ILE A 43 -0.22 8.11 -5.70
CA ILE A 43 0.15 9.23 -4.82
C ILE A 43 -0.64 10.47 -5.22
N ALA A 44 -1.51 10.96 -4.33
CA ALA A 44 -2.26 12.19 -4.49
C ALA A 44 -1.65 13.29 -3.61
N ARG A 45 -0.95 14.24 -4.24
CA ARG A 45 -0.30 15.37 -3.55
C ARG A 45 -1.20 16.60 -3.50
N TYR A 46 -1.24 17.25 -2.36
CA TYR A 46 -1.94 18.51 -2.18
C TYR A 46 -1.20 19.65 -2.90
N ALA A 47 -1.84 20.20 -3.94
CA ALA A 47 -1.25 21.25 -4.77
C ALA A 47 -1.68 22.69 -4.38
N GLY A 48 -2.59 22.85 -3.41
CA GLY A 48 -3.07 24.15 -2.94
C GLY A 48 -4.59 24.26 -2.77
N GLY A 49 -5.05 25.41 -2.27
CA GLY A 49 -6.46 25.69 -1.99
C GLY A 49 -6.85 25.56 -0.52
N LYS A 50 -8.02 24.95 -0.23
CA LYS A 50 -8.44 24.64 1.13
C LYS A 50 -7.73 23.36 1.59
N HIS A 51 -7.00 23.46 2.70
CA HIS A 51 -6.29 22.32 3.26
C HIS A 51 -7.25 21.16 3.57
N PRO A 52 -6.98 19.93 3.09
CA PRO A 52 -7.93 18.81 3.19
C PRO A 52 -8.09 18.29 4.62
N ARG A 53 -7.03 18.36 5.44
CA ARG A 53 -7.01 17.87 6.84
C ARG A 53 -7.51 16.42 6.92
N VAL A 54 -6.86 15.57 6.14
CA VAL A 54 -7.23 14.15 6.02
C VAL A 54 -7.07 13.47 7.38
N SER A 55 -8.17 12.93 7.89
CA SER A 55 -8.21 12.25 9.19
C SER A 55 -8.20 10.74 9.02
N ILE A 56 -7.89 10.01 10.09
CA ILE A 56 -7.99 8.55 10.08
C ILE A 56 -9.43 8.06 9.78
N VAL A 57 -10.45 8.82 10.18
CA VAL A 57 -11.85 8.51 9.85
C VAL A 57 -12.07 8.61 8.34
N ALA A 58 -11.52 9.63 7.68
CA ALA A 58 -11.59 9.76 6.24
C ALA A 58 -10.88 8.59 5.53
N LEU A 59 -9.68 8.20 5.98
CA LEU A 59 -8.97 7.05 5.42
C LEU A 59 -9.78 5.74 5.57
N ARG A 60 -10.42 5.53 6.72
CA ARG A 60 -11.30 4.37 6.95
C ARG A 60 -12.48 4.35 5.97
N SER A 61 -13.09 5.51 5.73
CA SER A 61 -14.17 5.63 4.74
C SER A 61 -13.68 5.33 3.31
N MET A 62 -12.50 5.81 2.94
CA MET A 62 -11.89 5.53 1.62
C MET A 62 -11.61 4.03 1.45
N LEU A 63 -11.03 3.38 2.47
CA LEU A 63 -10.79 1.93 2.46
C LEU A 63 -12.11 1.16 2.34
N ALA A 64 -13.11 1.50 3.14
CA ALA A 64 -14.41 0.84 3.09
C ALA A 64 -15.08 0.99 1.71
N GLU A 65 -14.98 2.17 1.09
CA GLU A 65 -15.48 2.39 -0.27
C GLU A 65 -14.72 1.55 -1.31
N PHE A 66 -13.39 1.47 -1.20
CA PHE A 66 -12.56 0.63 -2.05
C PHE A 66 -12.97 -0.84 -1.93
N CYS A 67 -12.96 -1.40 -0.72
CA CYS A 67 -13.27 -2.81 -0.47
C CYS A 67 -14.69 -3.19 -0.94
N ARG A 68 -15.68 -2.30 -0.75
CA ARG A 68 -17.07 -2.55 -1.21
C ARG A 68 -17.19 -2.70 -2.73
N LYS A 69 -16.28 -2.09 -3.51
CA LYS A 69 -16.27 -2.19 -4.97
C LYS A 69 -15.54 -3.43 -5.48
N GLN A 70 -14.88 -4.18 -4.61
CA GLN A 70 -14.14 -5.39 -4.97
C GLN A 70 -14.99 -6.63 -4.74
N PRO A 71 -14.99 -7.61 -5.66
CA PRO A 71 -15.71 -8.87 -5.49
C PRO A 71 -14.92 -9.86 -4.61
N ARG A 72 -14.37 -9.38 -3.48
CA ARG A 72 -13.47 -10.14 -2.59
C ARG A 72 -13.81 -9.88 -1.13
N ALA A 73 -13.56 -10.87 -0.28
CA ALA A 73 -13.63 -10.69 1.17
C ALA A 73 -12.29 -10.15 1.70
N PHE A 74 -12.35 -9.23 2.66
CA PHE A 74 -11.18 -8.63 3.30
C PHE A 74 -11.25 -8.86 4.81
N ASP A 75 -10.08 -8.95 5.43
CA ASP A 75 -9.93 -8.90 6.88
C ASP A 75 -10.40 -7.57 7.47
N ASP A 76 -10.58 -7.56 8.79
CA ASP A 76 -10.85 -6.34 9.56
C ASP A 76 -9.74 -5.29 9.33
N PRO A 77 -10.10 -4.03 9.05
CA PRO A 77 -9.11 -2.97 8.85
C PRO A 77 -8.22 -2.73 10.06
N VAL A 78 -6.91 -2.79 9.84
CA VAL A 78 -5.89 -2.42 10.83
C VAL A 78 -5.56 -0.94 10.67
N THR A 79 -5.52 -0.21 11.77
CA THR A 79 -5.22 1.23 11.82
C THR A 79 -3.88 1.47 12.50
N ASN A 80 -3.08 2.38 11.95
CA ASN A 80 -1.87 2.90 12.58
C ASN A 80 -1.96 4.44 12.68
N MET A 81 -1.63 4.97 13.85
CA MET A 81 -1.59 6.41 14.14
C MET A 81 -0.15 6.87 14.43
N GLY A 82 0.77 6.52 13.53
CA GLY A 82 2.17 6.95 13.58
C GLY A 82 2.36 8.38 13.07
N LYS A 83 3.56 8.68 12.56
CA LYS A 83 3.87 9.96 11.90
C LYS A 83 2.94 10.23 10.71
N VAL A 84 2.59 9.17 10.00
CA VAL A 84 1.59 9.12 8.95
C VAL A 84 0.46 8.23 9.46
N PHE A 85 -0.78 8.68 9.29
CA PHE A 85 -1.94 7.84 9.58
C PHE A 85 -2.08 6.80 8.48
N SER A 86 -2.33 5.55 8.83
CA SER A 86 -2.65 4.53 7.84
C SER A 86 -3.78 3.62 8.28
N VAL A 87 -4.50 3.11 7.30
CA VAL A 87 -5.48 2.05 7.48
C VAL A 87 -5.39 1.08 6.31
N GLY A 88 -5.43 -0.21 6.59
CA GLY A 88 -5.40 -1.21 5.53
C GLY A 88 -5.96 -2.56 5.94
N CYS A 89 -6.20 -3.39 4.94
CA CYS A 89 -6.67 -4.76 5.08
C CYS A 89 -6.11 -5.62 3.95
N VAL A 90 -6.26 -6.93 4.07
CA VAL A 90 -5.81 -7.91 3.08
C VAL A 90 -6.98 -8.81 2.71
N SER A 91 -7.09 -9.16 1.43
CA SER A 91 -8.08 -10.14 0.96
C SER A 91 -7.53 -11.56 1.07
N HIS A 92 -8.35 -12.48 1.54
CA HIS A 92 -8.00 -13.90 1.63
C HIS A 92 -8.77 -14.67 0.56
N ASP A 93 -8.37 -14.46 -0.70
CA ASP A 93 -8.96 -15.13 -1.86
C ASP A 93 -8.02 -16.25 -2.32
N LEU A 94 -8.61 -17.35 -2.80
CA LEU A 94 -7.90 -18.55 -3.25
C LEU A 94 -7.15 -18.34 -4.58
N SER A 95 -7.47 -17.27 -5.30
CA SER A 95 -6.82 -16.94 -6.58
C SER A 95 -5.62 -16.00 -6.42
N GLU A 96 -5.82 -14.89 -5.71
CA GLU A 96 -4.85 -13.80 -5.58
C GLU A 96 -5.02 -13.10 -4.23
N THR A 97 -3.94 -12.54 -3.73
CA THR A 97 -3.93 -11.79 -2.48
C THR A 97 -3.82 -10.30 -2.76
N LEU A 98 -4.81 -9.53 -2.35
CA LEU A 98 -4.82 -8.08 -2.45
C LEU A 98 -4.69 -7.44 -1.07
N GLY A 99 -3.53 -6.87 -0.77
CA GLY A 99 -3.32 -5.96 0.34
C GLY A 99 -3.60 -4.51 -0.08
N VAL A 100 -4.30 -3.75 0.75
CA VAL A 100 -4.66 -2.35 0.46
C VAL A 100 -4.39 -1.50 1.69
N TRP A 101 -3.68 -0.40 1.52
CA TRP A 101 -3.42 0.60 2.56
C TRP A 101 -3.64 2.00 2.03
N TYR A 102 -4.42 2.79 2.77
CA TYR A 102 -4.47 4.23 2.62
C TYR A 102 -3.60 4.88 3.69
N LEU A 103 -2.74 5.83 3.29
CA LEU A 103 -1.84 6.57 4.17
C LEU A 103 -2.02 8.08 3.99
N SER A 104 -1.82 8.86 5.04
CA SER A 104 -1.82 10.34 4.95
C SER A 104 -1.03 11.04 6.05
N ASN A 105 -0.31 12.11 5.66
CA ASN A 105 0.33 13.08 6.56
C ASN A 105 -0.62 14.23 6.97
N GLY A 106 -1.92 14.12 6.65
CA GLY A 106 -2.95 15.15 6.85
C GLY A 106 -3.21 16.04 5.63
N SER A 107 -2.33 16.01 4.64
CA SER A 107 -2.42 16.77 3.39
C SER A 107 -2.51 15.85 2.18
N ASP A 108 -1.50 15.01 2.02
CA ASP A 108 -1.35 14.08 0.91
C ASP A 108 -2.00 12.74 1.23
N VAL A 109 -2.41 12.00 0.21
CA VAL A 109 -2.96 10.65 0.36
C VAL A 109 -2.20 9.70 -0.55
N VAL A 110 -1.78 8.57 0.01
CA VAL A 110 -1.19 7.47 -0.73
C VAL A 110 -2.13 6.28 -0.65
N LEU A 111 -2.47 5.71 -1.80
CA LEU A 111 -3.01 4.36 -1.90
C LEU A 111 -1.85 3.44 -2.25
N ALA A 112 -1.51 2.54 -1.34
CA ALA A 112 -0.52 1.51 -1.56
C ALA A 112 -1.23 0.16 -1.65
N THR A 113 -0.93 -0.63 -2.68
CA THR A 113 -1.54 -1.94 -2.90
C THR A 113 -0.49 -3.00 -3.11
N TYR A 114 -0.69 -4.16 -2.51
CA TYR A 114 0.07 -5.35 -2.82
C TYR A 114 -0.85 -6.32 -3.55
N LEU A 115 -0.47 -6.75 -4.75
CA LEU A 115 -1.16 -7.81 -5.47
C LEU A 115 -0.19 -8.95 -5.69
N GLY A 116 -0.51 -10.13 -5.15
CA GLY A 116 0.28 -11.34 -5.35
C GLY A 116 -0.58 -12.56 -5.65
N LEU A 117 0.08 -13.70 -5.78
CA LEU A 117 -0.57 -15.01 -5.94
C LEU A 117 -1.51 -15.34 -4.76
N SER A 118 -2.11 -16.53 -4.81
CA SER A 118 -3.03 -17.03 -3.79
C SER A 118 -2.45 -16.96 -2.38
N PHE A 119 -3.32 -16.74 -1.39
CA PHE A 119 -2.91 -16.52 0.00
C PHE A 119 -2.11 -17.69 0.61
N ASP A 120 -2.34 -18.91 0.11
CA ASP A 120 -1.66 -20.12 0.56
C ASP A 120 -0.24 -20.27 -0.02
N HIS A 121 0.17 -19.40 -0.96
CA HIS A 121 1.52 -19.42 -1.50
C HIS A 121 2.52 -18.95 -0.43
N PRO A 122 3.55 -19.74 -0.09
CA PRO A 122 4.41 -19.48 1.08
C PRO A 122 5.14 -18.13 1.01
N GLU A 123 5.49 -17.68 -0.20
CA GLU A 123 6.17 -16.41 -0.42
C GLU A 123 5.26 -15.19 -0.17
N VAL A 124 3.93 -15.33 -0.38
CA VAL A 124 2.98 -14.22 -0.16
C VAL A 124 2.98 -13.77 1.29
N ALA A 125 3.05 -14.70 2.24
CA ALA A 125 3.12 -14.37 3.66
C ALA A 125 4.38 -13.55 4.02
N SER A 126 5.52 -13.91 3.42
CA SER A 126 6.78 -13.17 3.61
C SER A 126 6.72 -11.78 2.99
N GLU A 127 6.27 -11.69 1.74
CA GLU A 127 6.14 -10.42 1.03
C GLU A 127 5.17 -9.46 1.73
N LEU A 128 4.02 -9.96 2.20
CA LEU A 128 3.06 -9.15 2.97
C LEU A 128 3.66 -8.62 4.28
N ALA A 129 4.50 -9.41 4.96
CA ALA A 129 5.17 -8.96 6.18
C ALA A 129 6.12 -7.79 5.88
N GLU A 130 6.88 -7.88 4.79
CA GLU A 130 7.79 -6.83 4.34
C GLU A 130 7.07 -5.57 3.86
N VAL A 131 5.97 -5.74 3.13
CA VAL A 131 5.09 -4.63 2.73
C VAL A 131 4.53 -3.93 3.96
N ARG A 132 4.01 -4.68 4.94
CA ARG A 132 3.50 -4.10 6.20
C ARG A 132 4.58 -3.34 6.97
N GLN A 133 5.82 -3.83 6.97
CA GLN A 133 6.95 -3.13 7.56
C GLN A 133 7.28 -1.83 6.81
N SER A 134 7.27 -1.87 5.48
CA SER A 134 7.47 -0.69 4.63
C SER A 134 6.40 0.38 4.91
N ILE A 135 5.13 -0.03 4.97
CA ILE A 135 4.00 0.83 5.33
C ILE A 135 4.16 1.44 6.73
N ALA A 136 4.60 0.65 7.71
CA ALA A 136 4.74 1.11 9.10
C ALA A 136 5.84 2.16 9.29
N THR A 137 6.84 2.20 8.40
CA THR A 137 7.96 3.14 8.46
C THR A 137 7.81 4.32 7.51
N MET A 138 6.72 4.37 6.72
CA MET A 138 6.55 5.34 5.65
C MET A 138 6.30 6.76 6.16
N ASP A 139 6.98 7.73 5.55
CA ASP A 139 6.68 9.16 5.67
C ASP A 139 6.84 9.91 4.34
N PHE A 140 6.16 11.05 4.27
CA PHE A 140 6.09 11.98 3.14
C PHE A 140 5.43 13.28 3.60
#